data_AF-A0A941XQY6-F1
#
_entry.id   AF-A0A941XQY6-F1
#
_cell.length_a   1.000
_cell.length_b   1.000
_cell.length_c   1.000
_cell.angle_alpha   90.00
_cell.angle_beta   90.00
_cell.angle_gamma   90.00
#
_symmetry.space_group_name_H-M   'P 1'
#
loop_
_entity.id
_entity.type
_entity.pdbx_description
1 polymer ?
#
loop_
_entity_poly.entity_id
_entity_poly.type
_entity_poly.pdbx_seq_one_letter_code
_entity_poly.pdbx_strand_id
1 'polypeptide(L)' 'MPSIKNARRSLEILSERVDLLASRRNNILFFPFISYHENDSWNRLINEAFPLFLQGKYDGEYQERLILKFKKALS' A
#
# COMPACT_ATOMS: atom_id res chain seq x y z
N MET A 1 19.60 24.91 -4.35
CA MET A 1 18.52 24.63 -3.38
C MET A 1 18.34 23.12 -3.31
N PRO A 2 18.45 22.47 -2.15
CA PRO A 2 18.21 21.04 -2.08
C PRO A 2 16.73 20.77 -2.39
N SER A 3 16.49 19.86 -3.32
CA SER A 3 15.19 19.35 -3.75
C SER A 3 14.38 18.87 -2.54
N ILE A 4 13.09 19.19 -2.49
CA ILE A 4 12.13 18.72 -1.49
C ILE A 4 11.91 17.21 -1.68
N LYS A 5 12.93 16.40 -1.37
CA LYS A 5 12.83 14.94 -1.28
C LYS A 5 12.77 14.58 0.19
N ASN A 6 11.65 14.90 0.83
CA ASN A 6 11.12 14.22 2.01
C ASN A 6 9.78 14.87 2.38
N ALA A 7 8.81 14.79 1.47
CA ALA A 7 7.42 14.84 1.89
C ALA A 7 7.18 13.63 2.82
N ARG A 8 6.53 13.86 3.97
CA ARG A 8 6.18 12.79 4.91
C ARG A 8 5.32 11.75 4.17
N ARG A 9 5.87 10.57 3.87
CA ARG A 9 5.14 9.45 3.27
C ARG A 9 4.75 8.48 4.38
N SER A 10 3.47 8.13 4.44
CA SER A 10 2.92 7.12 5.35
C SER A 10 2.37 5.96 4.53
N LEU A 11 2.61 4.73 5.00
CA LEU A 11 2.06 3.50 4.44
C LEU A 11 1.28 2.79 5.55
N GLU A 12 0.00 2.54 5.31
CA GLU A 12 -0.89 1.80 6.20
C GLU A 12 -1.10 0.37 5.68
N ILE A 13 -1.15 -0.60 6.58
CA ILE A 13 -1.33 -2.03 6.29
C ILE A 13 -2.67 -2.45 6.90
N LEU A 14 -3.69 -2.63 6.07
CA LEU A 14 -5.07 -2.78 6.53
C LEU A 14 -5.86 -3.73 5.62
N SER A 15 -6.89 -4.39 6.18
CA SER A 15 -7.67 -5.44 5.49
C SER A 15 -9.10 -5.05 5.13
N GLU A 16 -9.58 -3.88 5.56
CA GLU A 16 -10.98 -3.48 5.35
C GLU A 16 -11.16 -2.47 4.20
N ARG A 17 -12.32 -2.52 3.53
CA ARG A 17 -12.64 -1.56 2.44
C ARG A 17 -12.79 -0.13 2.94
N VAL A 18 -13.26 0.04 4.17
CA VAL A 18 -13.43 1.36 4.80
C VAL A 18 -12.08 2.05 4.98
N ASP A 19 -11.04 1.27 5.30
CA ASP A 19 -9.68 1.77 5.49
C ASP A 19 -9.09 2.33 4.19
N LEU A 20 -9.29 1.64 3.07
CA LEU A 20 -8.87 2.15 1.76
C LEU A 20 -9.47 3.53 1.45
N LEU A 21 -10.74 3.76 1.80
CA LEU A 21 -11.38 5.06 1.60
C LEU A 21 -10.79 6.12 2.53
N ALA A 22 -10.47 5.75 3.77
CA ALA A 22 -9.83 6.64 4.73
C ALA A 22 -8.41 7.03 4.28
N SER A 23 -7.57 6.07 3.87
CA SER A 23 -6.21 6.36 3.41
C SER A 23 -6.21 7.25 2.17
N ARG A 24 -7.14 7.03 1.22
CA ARG A 24 -7.31 7.90 0.04
C ARG A 24 -7.66 9.34 0.39
N ARG A 25 -8.56 9.55 1.36
CA ARG A 25 -8.97 10.90 1.80
C ARG A 25 -7.84 11.67 2.49
N ASN A 26 -6.88 10.95 3.08
CA ASN A 26 -5.76 11.53 3.83
C ASN A 26 -4.43 11.53 3.06
N ASN A 27 -4.43 11.20 1.76
CA ASN A 27 -3.22 11.06 0.95
C ASN A 27 -2.19 10.08 1.54
N ILE A 28 -2.67 9.02 2.18
CA ILE A 28 -1.86 7.95 2.76
C ILE A 28 -1.80 6.78 1.78
N LEU A 29 -0.63 6.16 1.66
CA LEU A 29 -0.46 4.95 0.86
C LEU A 29 -1.08 3.76 1.59
N PHE A 30 -1.75 2.90 0.85
CA PHE A 30 -2.51 1.77 1.35
C PHE A 30 -1.93 0.46 0.82
N PHE A 31 -1.47 -0.39 1.73
CA PHE A 31 -1.12 -1.78 1.46
C PHE A 31 -2.28 -2.70 1.86
N PRO A 32 -2.91 -3.41 0.92
CA PRO A 32 -3.97 -4.35 1.25
C PRO A 32 -3.41 -5.60 1.91
N PHE A 33 -3.89 -5.87 3.12
CA PHE A 33 -3.66 -7.13 3.82
C PHE A 33 -4.84 -8.08 3.54
N ILE A 34 -4.57 -9.24 2.94
CA ILE A 34 -5.61 -10.21 2.58
C ILE A 34 -5.69 -11.27 3.69
N SER A 35 -6.76 -11.21 4.49
CA SER A 35 -7.08 -12.23 5.49
C SER A 35 -7.17 -13.62 4.83
N TYR A 36 -6.73 -14.67 5.53
CA TYR A 36 -6.57 -16.05 5.01
C TYR A 36 -5.43 -16.25 3.99
N HIS A 37 -4.76 -15.18 3.55
CA HIS A 37 -3.52 -15.20 2.76
C HIS A 37 -2.42 -14.35 3.41
N GLU A 38 -2.30 -14.48 4.74
CA GLU A 38 -1.43 -13.63 5.54
C GLU A 38 0.05 -13.80 5.20
N ASN A 39 0.50 -15.05 5.02
CA ASN A 39 1.90 -15.33 4.68
C ASN A 39 2.28 -14.70 3.32
N ASP A 40 1.38 -14.75 2.34
CA ASP A 40 1.59 -14.11 1.05
C ASP A 40 1.61 -12.57 1.17
N SER A 41 0.73 -12.03 2.01
CA SER A 41 0.65 -10.60 2.31
C SER A 41 1.95 -10.11 2.98
N TRP A 42 2.44 -10.84 3.99
CA TRP A 42 3.70 -10.54 4.67
C TRP A 42 4.91 -10.66 3.74
N ASN A 43 5.00 -11.75 2.97
CA ASN A 43 6.09 -11.95 2.02
C ASN A 43 6.12 -10.85 0.96
N ARG A 44 4.96 -10.43 0.45
CA ARG A 44 4.90 -9.31 -0.49
C ARG A 44 5.29 -7.99 0.15
N LEU A 45 4.82 -7.73 1.38
CA LEU A 45 5.18 -6.53 2.10
C LEU A 45 6.70 -6.42 2.25
N ILE A 46 7.34 -7.45 2.77
CA ILE A 46 8.77 -7.45 3.10
C ILE A 46 9.64 -7.41 1.84
N ASN A 47 9.31 -8.24 0.84
CA ASN A 47 10.20 -8.46 -0.30
C ASN A 47 9.94 -7.53 -1.49
N GLU A 48 8.76 -6.92 -1.59
CA GLU A 48 8.37 -6.09 -2.76
C GLU A 48 7.94 -4.68 -2.33
N ALA A 49 6.86 -4.58 -1.54
CA ALA A 49 6.19 -3.33 -1.26
C ALA A 49 7.02 -2.38 -0.37
N PHE A 50 7.63 -2.87 0.69
CA PHE A 50 8.42 -2.05 1.61
C PHE A 50 9.70 -1.48 0.95
N PRO A 51 10.48 -2.26 0.18
CA PRO A 51 11.58 -1.71 -0.63
C PRO A 51 11.14 -0.63 -1.61
N LEU A 52 10.00 -0.81 -2.30
CA LEU A 52 9.45 0.20 -3.21
C LEU A 52 9.03 1.46 -2.46
N PHE A 53 8.44 1.31 -1.28
CA PHE A 53 8.05 2.43 -0.41
C PHE A 53 9.26 3.26 0.01
N LEU A 54 10.33 2.61 0.49
CA LEU A 54 11.58 3.29 0.87
C LEU A 54 12.24 4.03 -0.31
N GLN A 55 12.10 3.49 -1.52
CA GLN A 55 12.59 4.13 -2.75
C GLN A 55 11.65 5.23 -3.29
N GLY A 56 10.45 5.41 -2.70
CA GLY A 56 9.44 6.32 -3.18
C GLY A 56 8.82 5.90 -4.53
N LYS A 57 8.75 4.59 -4.80
CA LYS A 57 8.22 3.96 -6.02
C LYS A 57 6.98 3.08 -5.76
N TYR A 58 6.37 3.21 -4.58
CA TYR A 58 5.20 2.42 -4.19
C TYR A 58 3.88 2.97 -4.77
N ASP A 59 3.83 4.28 -5.00
CA ASP A 59 2.64 4.98 -5.44
C ASP A 59 2.29 4.71 -6.92
N GLY A 60 1.18 5.30 -7.37
CA GLY A 60 0.69 5.14 -8.74
C GLY A 60 0.29 3.70 -9.07
N GLU A 61 0.83 3.18 -10.16
CA GLU A 61 0.43 1.90 -10.78
C GLU A 61 0.61 0.70 -9.83
N TYR A 62 1.68 0.70 -9.02
CA TYR A 62 1.95 -0.42 -8.11
C TYR A 62 0.84 -0.60 -7.08
N GLN A 63 0.51 0.49 -6.37
CA GLN A 63 -0.57 0.50 -5.38
C GLN A 63 -1.93 0.19 -6.02
N GLU A 64 -2.24 0.75 -7.20
CA GLU A 64 -3.50 0.47 -7.91
C GLU A 64 -3.66 -1.01 -8.25
N ARG A 65 -2.58 -1.65 -8.71
CA ARG A 65 -2.54 -3.09 -8.98
C ARG A 65 -2.83 -3.92 -7.72
N LEU A 66 -2.30 -3.52 -6.56
CA LEU A 66 -2.57 -4.19 -5.29
C LEU A 66 -4.04 -4.00 -4.85
N ILE A 67 -4.56 -2.78 -4.95
CA ILE A 67 -5.97 -2.48 -4.64
C ILE A 67 -6.92 -3.29 -5.52
N LEU A 68 -6.61 -3.48 -6.80
CA LEU A 68 -7.44 -4.29 -7.70
C LEU A 68 -7.47 -5.75 -7.27
N LYS A 69 -6.32 -6.34 -6.90
CA LYS A 69 -6.25 -7.71 -6.36
C LYS A 69 -7.05 -7.82 -5.06
N PHE A 70 -6.93 -6.85 -4.17
CA PHE A 70 -7.67 -6.78 -2.92
C PHE A 70 -9.18 -6.72 -3.13
N LYS A 71 -9.66 -5.84 -4.02
CA LYS A 71 -11.08 -5.76 -4.37
C LYS A 71 -11.64 -7.07 -4.92
N LYS A 72 -10.83 -7.83 -5.67
CA LYS A 72 -11.21 -9.17 -6.17
C LYS A 72 -11.28 -10.21 -5.06
N ALA A 73 -10.40 -10.14 -4.05
CA ALA A 73 -10.41 -11.06 -2.92
C ALA A 73 -11.57 -10.82 -1.94
N LEU A 74 -12.16 -9.63 -1.96
CA LEU A 74 -13.32 -9.25 -1.13
C LEU A 74 -14.67 -9.31 -1.85
N SER A 75 -14.69 -9.82 -3.09
CA SER A 75 -15.92 -10.03 -3.87
C SER A 75 -16.39 -11.47 -3.74
#